data_AF-A0A1V9Y8L3-F1
#
_entry.id   AF-A0A1V9Y8L3-F1
#
_cell.length_a   1.000
_cell.length_b   1.000
_cell.length_c   1.000
_cell.angle_alpha   90.00
_cell.angle_beta   90.00
_cell.angle_gamma   90.00
#
_symmetry.space_group_name_H-M   'P 1'
#
loop_
_entity.id
_entity.type
_entity.pdbx_description
1 polymer ?
#
loop_
_entity_poly.entity_id
_entity_poly.type
_entity_poly.pdbx_seq_one_letter_code
_entity_poly.pdbx_strand_id
1 'polypeptide(L)'
;MEGTTAYLNWKEFIVALGVLHPDKLSKIRENALRIAYDSNSCHGLLELTQYGPFEKHPLAQRGIMSADELRCEFHCGLSKIQADANSAVTWESFKVAQKYMISLPDDDDSIAMLLGVWHATALQKTPTIPIFGGKKAAFIEKLEQRTHKEENTRDVLLRAFQKQDMSKTGFVTQAEFSKICQVLGLVLSDIEIKR
;
A
#
# COMPACT_ATOMS: atom_id res chain seq x y z
N MET A 1 28.91 28.74 -4.84
CA MET A 1 28.94 27.28 -5.06
C MET A 1 27.64 26.93 -5.75
N GLU A 2 27.72 26.50 -7.00
CA GLU A 2 26.58 26.18 -7.85
C GLU A 2 25.81 25.00 -7.26
N GLY A 3 24.64 25.27 -6.69
CA GLY A 3 23.77 24.27 -6.10
C GLY A 3 23.14 23.45 -7.22
N THR A 4 23.49 22.19 -7.33
CA THR A 4 22.84 21.24 -8.23
C THR A 4 21.36 21.17 -7.85
N THR A 5 20.48 21.67 -8.71
CA THR A 5 19.03 21.60 -8.50
C THR A 5 18.62 20.13 -8.51
N ALA A 6 18.29 19.58 -7.34
CA ALA A 6 17.81 18.21 -7.25
C ALA A 6 16.41 18.11 -7.90
N TYR A 7 16.28 17.20 -8.86
CA TYR A 7 15.01 16.86 -9.49
C TYR A 7 14.40 15.65 -8.80
N LEU A 8 13.11 15.73 -8.50
CA LEU A 8 12.35 14.73 -7.76
C LEU A 8 11.30 14.12 -8.68
N ASN A 9 11.25 12.78 -8.72
CA ASN A 9 10.23 12.05 -9.45
C ASN A 9 8.90 12.10 -8.67
N TRP A 10 8.02 13.03 -9.05
CA TRP A 10 6.78 13.23 -8.33
C TRP A 10 5.78 12.07 -8.54
N LYS A 11 5.92 11.29 -9.62
CA LYS A 11 5.04 10.13 -9.87
C LYS A 11 5.33 9.02 -8.85
N GLU A 12 6.60 8.72 -8.62
CA GLU A 12 7.01 7.77 -7.57
C GLU A 12 6.62 8.26 -6.18
N PHE A 13 6.69 9.57 -5.95
CA PHE A 13 6.21 10.19 -4.72
C PHE A 13 4.71 9.93 -4.47
N ILE A 14 3.83 10.14 -5.46
CA ILE A 14 2.39 9.86 -5.30
C ILE A 14 2.15 8.35 -5.05
N VAL A 15 2.97 7.47 -5.64
CA VAL A 15 2.90 6.03 -5.37
C VAL A 15 3.27 5.73 -3.92
N ALA A 16 4.34 6.34 -3.41
CA ALA A 16 4.83 6.13 -2.05
C ALA A 16 3.85 6.63 -0.98
N LEU A 17 3.06 7.67 -1.30
CA LEU A 17 1.97 8.11 -0.44
C LEU A 17 0.83 7.09 -0.30
N GLY A 18 0.75 6.08 -1.16
CA GLY A 18 -0.37 5.12 -1.17
C GLY A 18 -1.67 5.72 -1.69
N VAL A 19 -1.61 6.93 -2.26
CA VAL A 19 -2.76 7.65 -2.85
C VAL A 19 -3.03 7.16 -4.29
N LEU A 20 -2.09 6.43 -4.88
CA LEU A 20 -2.26 5.77 -6.17
C LEU A 20 -2.92 4.40 -6.01
N HIS A 21 -4.25 4.43 -6.12
CA HIS A 21 -5.18 3.31 -6.31
C HIS A 21 -5.51 2.49 -5.05
N PRO A 22 -6.78 2.49 -4.59
CA PRO A 22 -7.26 1.47 -3.64
C PRO A 22 -7.11 0.04 -4.19
N ASP A 23 -7.00 -0.10 -5.52
CA ASP A 23 -6.86 -1.39 -6.20
C ASP A 23 -5.41 -1.83 -6.44
N LYS A 24 -4.41 -0.99 -6.12
CA LYS A 24 -2.98 -1.37 -6.28
C LYS A 24 -2.30 -1.44 -4.94
N LEU A 25 -1.74 -2.61 -4.66
CA LEU A 25 -0.88 -2.84 -3.52
C LEU A 25 0.31 -1.88 -3.53
N SER A 26 0.66 -1.35 -2.36
CA SER A 26 1.96 -0.72 -2.19
C SER A 26 3.05 -1.77 -2.49
N LYS A 27 4.22 -1.33 -2.99
CA LYS A 27 5.36 -2.24 -3.23
C LYS A 27 5.72 -3.07 -2.00
N ILE A 28 5.50 -2.51 -0.81
CA ILE A 28 5.74 -3.18 0.48
C ILE A 28 4.74 -4.33 0.66
N ARG A 29 3.44 -4.07 0.48
CA ARG A 29 2.39 -5.11 0.57
C ARG A 29 2.59 -6.17 -0.50
N GLU A 30 2.94 -5.80 -1.73
CA GLU A 30 3.20 -6.75 -2.82
C GLU A 30 4.39 -7.65 -2.52
N ASN A 31 5.50 -7.10 -2.03
CA ASN A 31 6.66 -7.89 -1.60
C ASN A 31 6.32 -8.80 -0.41
N ALA A 32 5.53 -8.30 0.55
CA ALA A 32 5.09 -9.09 1.70
C ALA A 32 4.18 -10.26 1.29
N LEU A 33 3.26 -10.01 0.36
CA LEU A 33 2.41 -11.04 -0.23
C LEU A 33 3.22 -12.06 -1.02
N ARG A 34 4.26 -11.62 -1.74
CA ARG A 34 5.17 -12.52 -2.45
C ARG A 34 5.87 -13.46 -1.49
N ILE A 35 6.46 -12.92 -0.42
CA ILE A 35 7.12 -13.72 0.62
C ILE A 35 6.12 -14.70 1.25
N ALA A 36 4.89 -14.25 1.54
CA ALA A 36 3.84 -15.11 2.07
C ALA A 36 3.48 -16.25 1.10
N TYR A 37 3.34 -15.95 -0.20
CA TYR A 37 3.08 -16.96 -1.23
C TYR A 37 4.22 -17.97 -1.34
N ASP A 38 5.46 -17.51 -1.41
CA ASP A 38 6.63 -18.37 -1.58
C ASP A 38 6.94 -19.19 -0.31
N SER A 39 6.55 -18.72 0.88
CA SER A 39 6.73 -19.42 2.16
C SER A 39 5.69 -20.53 2.39
N ASN A 40 4.58 -20.53 1.65
CA ASN A 40 3.57 -21.58 1.74
C ASN A 40 3.80 -22.60 0.61
N SER A 41 4.39 -23.74 0.96
CA SER A 41 4.60 -24.88 0.05
C SER A 41 3.30 -25.57 -0.39
N CYS A 42 2.19 -25.22 0.25
CA CYS A 42 0.85 -25.74 -0.04
C CYS A 42 0.18 -24.83 -1.07
N HIS A 43 0.20 -25.23 -2.34
CA HIS A 43 -0.48 -24.48 -3.40
C HIS A 43 -1.94 -24.91 -3.56
N GLY A 44 -2.47 -25.86 -2.80
CA GLY A 44 -3.89 -26.25 -2.89
C GLY A 44 -4.84 -25.25 -2.22
N LEU A 45 -5.97 -24.92 -2.86
CA LEU A 45 -7.00 -24.02 -2.30
C LEU A 45 -7.50 -24.47 -0.92
N LEU A 46 -7.82 -25.77 -0.80
CA LEU A 46 -8.29 -26.37 0.45
C LEU A 46 -7.22 -26.32 1.54
N GLU A 47 -5.97 -26.60 1.19
CA GLU A 47 -4.86 -26.58 2.15
C GLU A 47 -4.61 -25.14 2.66
N LEU A 48 -4.57 -24.15 1.77
CA LEU A 48 -4.38 -22.74 2.14
C LEU A 48 -5.50 -22.22 3.04
N THR A 49 -6.74 -22.65 2.83
CA THR A 49 -7.89 -22.18 3.59
C THR A 49 -8.08 -22.94 4.90
N GLN A 50 -7.75 -24.24 4.96
CA GLN A 50 -7.87 -25.03 6.18
C GLN A 50 -6.71 -24.85 7.16
N TYR A 51 -5.47 -24.72 6.66
CA TYR A 51 -4.28 -24.66 7.52
C TYR A 51 -3.86 -23.24 7.91
N GLY A 52 -4.48 -22.20 7.33
CA GLY A 52 -4.24 -20.82 7.72
C GLY A 52 -4.75 -20.54 9.15
N PRO A 53 -3.92 -20.04 10.09
CA PRO A 53 -4.36 -19.59 11.41
C PRO A 53 -5.11 -18.24 11.34
N PHE A 54 -6.35 -18.26 10.83
CA PHE A 54 -7.20 -17.07 10.70
C PHE A 54 -7.54 -16.39 12.03
N GLU A 55 -7.38 -17.08 13.17
CA GLU A 55 -7.47 -16.49 14.51
C GLU A 55 -6.40 -15.42 14.78
N LYS A 56 -5.29 -15.46 14.04
CA LYS A 56 -4.23 -14.43 14.09
C LYS A 56 -4.50 -13.25 13.18
N HIS A 57 -5.61 -13.25 12.45
CA HIS A 57 -6.00 -12.12 11.62
C HIS A 57 -6.36 -10.89 12.49
N PRO A 58 -5.93 -9.66 12.16
CA PRO A 58 -6.20 -8.47 12.97
C PRO A 58 -7.69 -8.23 13.26
N LEU A 59 -8.57 -8.50 12.28
CA LEU A 59 -10.03 -8.42 12.49
C LEU A 59 -10.56 -9.46 13.49
N ALA A 60 -9.98 -10.66 13.52
CA ALA A 60 -10.33 -11.70 14.50
C ALA A 60 -9.81 -11.34 15.90
N GLN A 61 -8.57 -10.85 15.98
CA GLN A 61 -7.98 -10.39 17.25
C GLN A 61 -8.75 -9.21 17.85
N ARG A 62 -9.36 -8.36 17.01
CA ARG A 62 -10.21 -7.23 17.42
C ARG A 62 -11.68 -7.62 17.65
N GLY A 63 -12.06 -8.87 17.38
CA GLY A 63 -13.44 -9.34 17.51
C GLY A 63 -14.42 -8.73 16.50
N ILE A 64 -13.94 -8.17 15.39
CA ILE A 64 -14.76 -7.54 14.36
C ILE A 64 -15.37 -8.61 13.43
N MET A 65 -14.59 -9.63 13.09
CA MET A 65 -15.03 -10.79 12.32
C MET A 65 -14.43 -12.06 12.93
N SER A 66 -15.17 -13.15 12.94
CA SER A 66 -14.65 -14.44 13.39
C SER A 66 -13.61 -15.01 12.41
N ALA A 67 -12.74 -15.89 12.91
CA ALA A 67 -11.78 -16.60 12.07
C ALA A 67 -12.47 -17.44 10.99
N ASP A 68 -13.65 -17.99 11.28
CA ASP A 68 -14.43 -18.80 10.34
C ASP A 68 -15.03 -17.97 9.21
N GLU A 69 -15.56 -16.78 9.51
CA GLU A 69 -16.04 -15.83 8.49
C GLU A 69 -14.89 -15.39 7.58
N LEU A 70 -13.73 -15.05 8.15
CA LEU A 70 -12.55 -14.65 7.38
C LEU A 70 -12.04 -15.78 6.48
N ARG A 71 -12.04 -17.02 6.99
CA ARG A 71 -11.68 -18.21 6.21
C ARG A 71 -12.65 -18.43 5.04
N CYS A 72 -13.95 -18.31 5.29
CA CYS A 72 -14.99 -18.44 4.27
C CYS A 72 -14.85 -17.37 3.18
N GLU A 73 -14.68 -16.10 3.57
CA GLU A 73 -14.47 -14.99 2.62
C GLU A 73 -13.23 -15.22 1.75
N PHE A 74 -12.12 -15.65 2.36
CA PHE A 74 -10.90 -15.96 1.59
C PHE A 74 -11.10 -17.12 0.63
N HIS A 75 -11.73 -18.22 1.08
CA HIS A 75 -12.02 -19.38 0.26
C HIS A 75 -12.96 -19.03 -0.91
N CYS A 76 -14.05 -18.30 -0.65
CA CYS A 76 -14.99 -17.84 -1.67
C CYS A 76 -14.32 -16.85 -2.64
N GLY A 77 -13.43 -16.00 -2.15
CA GLY A 77 -12.66 -15.06 -2.96
C GLY A 77 -11.71 -15.77 -3.92
N LEU A 78 -10.88 -16.68 -3.40
CA LEU A 78 -9.92 -17.46 -4.19
C LEU A 78 -10.61 -18.37 -5.21
N SER A 79 -11.65 -19.10 -4.80
CA SER A 79 -12.37 -20.02 -5.70
C SER A 79 -13.00 -19.31 -6.91
N LYS A 80 -13.42 -18.04 -6.76
CA LYS A 80 -13.90 -17.22 -7.89
C LYS A 80 -12.81 -16.75 -8.85
N ILE A 81 -11.57 -16.63 -8.37
CA ILE A 81 -10.43 -16.14 -9.17
C ILE A 81 -9.67 -17.29 -9.83
N GLN A 82 -9.70 -18.47 -9.23
CA GLN A 82 -8.97 -19.64 -9.70
C GLN A 82 -9.59 -20.16 -10.99
N ALA A 83 -8.82 -20.10 -12.09
CA ALA A 83 -9.28 -20.47 -13.43
C ALA A 83 -8.82 -21.87 -13.88
N ASP A 84 -7.91 -22.53 -13.14
CA ASP A 84 -7.31 -23.82 -13.53
C ASP A 84 -7.97 -25.00 -12.79
N ALA A 85 -8.15 -26.10 -13.52
CA ALA A 85 -8.77 -27.36 -13.07
C ALA A 85 -7.88 -28.15 -12.08
N ASN A 86 -6.61 -27.80 -11.94
CA ASN A 86 -5.64 -28.52 -11.12
C ASN A 86 -5.68 -28.19 -9.62
N SER A 87 -6.61 -27.34 -9.16
CA SER A 87 -6.76 -26.92 -7.74
C SER A 87 -5.55 -26.19 -7.13
N ALA A 88 -4.51 -25.89 -7.92
CA ALA A 88 -3.34 -25.12 -7.51
C ALA A 88 -3.59 -23.61 -7.60
N VAL A 89 -3.25 -22.88 -6.55
CA VAL A 89 -3.37 -21.43 -6.42
C VAL A 89 -2.11 -20.79 -6.99
N THR A 90 -2.28 -20.12 -8.13
CA THR A 90 -1.20 -19.37 -8.78
C THR A 90 -0.89 -18.08 -8.02
N TRP A 91 0.31 -17.52 -8.23
CA TRP A 91 0.67 -16.21 -7.69
C TRP A 91 -0.35 -15.13 -8.06
N GLU A 92 -0.79 -15.08 -9.31
CA GLU A 92 -1.74 -14.05 -9.76
C GLU A 92 -3.11 -14.23 -9.07
N SER A 93 -3.57 -15.46 -8.89
CA SER A 93 -4.81 -15.74 -8.14
C SER A 93 -4.68 -15.35 -6.67
N PHE A 94 -3.54 -15.64 -6.03
CA PHE A 94 -3.24 -15.25 -4.65
C PHE A 94 -3.16 -13.73 -4.46
N LYS A 95 -2.47 -13.04 -5.38
CA LYS A 95 -2.34 -11.58 -5.43
C LYS A 95 -3.67 -10.88 -5.67
N VAL A 96 -4.63 -11.48 -6.38
CA VAL A 96 -5.96 -10.88 -6.53
C VAL A 96 -6.83 -11.20 -5.31
N ALA A 97 -6.72 -12.39 -4.72
CA ALA A 97 -7.54 -12.81 -3.59
C ALA A 97 -7.29 -12.02 -2.31
N GLN A 98 -6.12 -11.42 -2.18
CA GLN A 98 -5.76 -10.53 -1.09
C GLN A 98 -6.76 -9.37 -0.92
N LYS A 99 -7.47 -8.93 -1.98
CA LYS A 99 -8.55 -7.92 -1.87
C LYS A 99 -9.76 -8.36 -1.03
N TYR A 100 -9.96 -9.67 -0.88
CA TYR A 100 -11.02 -10.26 -0.07
C TYR A 100 -10.58 -10.49 1.38
N MET A 101 -9.29 -10.29 1.70
CA MET A 101 -8.77 -10.34 3.07
C MET A 101 -8.27 -8.98 3.58
N ILE A 102 -7.78 -8.12 2.69
CA ILE A 102 -7.16 -6.83 2.98
C ILE A 102 -8.19 -5.73 2.77
N SER A 103 -9.28 -5.80 3.52
CA SER A 103 -10.03 -4.59 3.86
C SER A 103 -9.40 -3.94 5.10
N LEU A 104 -8.07 -3.79 5.06
CA LEU A 104 -7.29 -3.19 6.14
C LEU A 104 -6.68 -1.89 5.63
N PRO A 105 -7.02 -0.73 6.25
CA PRO A 105 -6.70 0.57 5.72
C PRO A 105 -5.19 0.86 5.72
N ASP A 106 -4.43 0.29 6.66
CA ASP A 106 -3.00 0.57 6.82
C ASP A 106 -2.07 -0.62 6.49
N ASP A 107 -0.80 -0.27 6.24
CA ASP A 107 0.25 -1.23 5.89
C ASP A 107 0.66 -2.11 7.09
N ASP A 108 0.55 -1.60 8.32
CA ASP A 108 0.95 -2.33 9.52
C ASP A 108 -0.02 -3.49 9.82
N ASP A 109 -1.32 -3.27 9.71
CA ASP A 109 -2.38 -4.28 9.83
C ASP A 109 -2.28 -5.30 8.69
N SER A 110 -1.98 -4.84 7.48
CA SER A 110 -1.74 -5.72 6.33
C SER A 110 -0.52 -6.63 6.57
N ILE A 111 0.58 -6.08 7.08
CA ILE A 111 1.79 -6.86 7.41
C ILE A 111 1.57 -7.79 8.61
N ALA A 112 0.86 -7.34 9.65
CA ALA A 112 0.52 -8.15 10.81
C ALA A 112 -0.35 -9.34 10.42
N MET A 113 -1.31 -9.13 9.52
CA MET A 113 -2.09 -10.21 8.92
C MET A 113 -1.19 -11.20 8.17
N LEU A 114 -0.29 -10.73 7.32
CA LEU A 114 0.59 -11.61 6.53
C LEU A 114 1.56 -12.41 7.41
N LEU A 115 2.08 -11.81 8.48
CA LEU A 115 2.90 -12.49 9.48
C LEU A 115 2.09 -13.51 10.29
N GLY A 116 0.88 -13.14 10.71
CA GLY A 116 0.01 -13.95 11.55
C GLY A 116 -0.56 -15.15 10.80
N VAL A 117 -1.23 -14.90 9.68
CA VAL A 117 -1.98 -15.91 8.91
C VAL A 117 -1.06 -16.76 8.03
N TRP A 118 -0.01 -16.18 7.45
CA TRP A 118 0.82 -16.89 6.46
C TRP A 118 2.21 -17.24 6.93
N HIS A 119 2.53 -16.97 8.21
CA HIS A 119 3.85 -17.20 8.80
C HIS A 119 4.99 -16.73 7.90
N ALA A 120 4.81 -15.56 7.26
CA ALA A 120 5.78 -14.95 6.37
C ALA A 120 7.00 -14.43 7.15
N THR A 121 7.68 -15.31 7.89
CA THR A 121 8.76 -15.04 8.85
C THR A 121 10.00 -14.43 8.19
N ALA A 122 10.13 -14.55 6.86
CA ALA A 122 11.12 -13.85 6.06
C ALA A 122 10.78 -12.37 5.78
N LEU A 123 9.63 -11.87 6.23
CA LEU A 123 9.35 -10.43 6.31
C LEU A 123 10.28 -9.80 7.36
N GLN A 124 11.49 -9.46 6.93
CA GLN A 124 12.18 -8.35 7.55
C GLN A 124 11.28 -7.14 7.35
N LYS A 125 10.83 -6.50 8.45
CA LYS A 125 10.35 -5.10 8.39
C LYS A 125 11.54 -4.30 7.85
N THR A 126 11.64 -4.17 6.54
CA THR A 126 12.59 -3.24 5.94
C THR A 126 12.21 -1.89 6.52
N PRO A 127 13.10 -1.22 7.26
CA PRO A 127 12.79 0.11 7.78
C PRO A 127 12.38 0.96 6.58
N THR A 128 11.11 1.31 6.51
CA THR A 128 10.63 2.24 5.51
C THR A 128 11.32 3.55 5.82
N ILE A 129 12.09 4.06 4.86
CA ILE A 129 12.65 5.41 4.98
C ILE A 129 11.44 6.33 5.20
N PRO A 130 11.40 7.07 6.34
CA PRO A 130 10.21 7.84 6.68
C PRO A 130 10.00 8.91 5.62
N ILE A 131 8.97 8.74 4.78
CA ILE A 131 8.55 9.76 3.82
C ILE A 131 8.22 11.01 4.63
N PHE A 132 8.78 12.15 4.24
CA PHE A 132 8.63 13.43 4.94
C PHE A 132 9.11 13.44 6.39
N GLY A 133 10.17 12.67 6.70
CA GLY A 133 10.64 12.54 8.08
C GLY A 133 9.56 11.96 9.02
N GLY A 134 8.61 11.17 8.47
CA GLY A 134 7.51 10.58 9.22
C GLY A 134 6.20 11.38 9.17
N LYS A 135 6.13 12.48 8.42
CA LYS A 135 4.94 13.34 8.32
C LYS A 135 3.90 12.89 7.28
N LYS A 136 4.00 11.66 6.75
CA LYS A 136 3.05 11.11 5.76
C LYS A 136 1.59 11.24 6.20
N ALA A 137 1.26 10.80 7.43
CA ALA A 137 -0.11 10.84 7.93
C ALA A 137 -0.64 12.28 8.03
N ALA A 138 0.17 13.19 8.58
CA ALA A 138 -0.15 14.61 8.68
C ALA A 138 -0.31 15.27 7.30
N PHE A 139 0.43 14.82 6.28
CA PHE A 139 0.24 15.29 4.90
C PHE A 139 -1.13 14.87 4.36
N ILE A 140 -1.47 13.60 4.49
CA ILE A 140 -2.72 13.02 3.97
C ILE A 140 -3.90 13.70 4.65
N GLU A 141 -3.89 13.83 5.96
CA GLU A 141 -4.95 14.50 6.72
C GLU A 141 -5.17 15.94 6.24
N LYS A 142 -4.10 16.72 6.06
CA LYS A 142 -4.20 18.09 5.56
C LYS A 142 -4.66 18.17 4.11
N LEU A 143 -4.24 17.21 3.29
CA LEU A 143 -4.65 17.11 1.90
C LEU A 143 -6.16 16.80 1.82
N GLU A 144 -6.67 15.90 2.66
CA GLU A 144 -8.10 15.60 2.79
C GLU A 144 -8.89 16.82 3.28
N GLN A 145 -8.40 17.53 4.30
CA GLN A 145 -9.03 18.77 4.79
C GLN A 145 -9.14 19.87 3.72
N ARG A 146 -8.19 19.93 2.79
CA ARG A 146 -8.17 20.91 1.69
C ARG A 146 -8.87 20.44 0.43
N THR A 147 -9.17 19.15 0.34
CA THR A 147 -9.89 18.56 -0.79
C THR A 147 -11.39 18.77 -0.60
N HIS A 148 -12.06 19.31 -1.61
CA HIS A 148 -13.52 19.43 -1.57
C HIS A 148 -14.17 18.04 -1.50
N LYS A 149 -15.30 17.90 -0.79
CA LYS A 149 -15.98 16.60 -0.61
C LYS A 149 -16.34 15.86 -1.91
N GLU A 150 -16.46 16.59 -3.01
CA GLU A 150 -16.78 16.07 -4.34
C GLU A 150 -15.53 15.71 -5.16
N GLU A 151 -14.33 16.08 -4.69
CA GLU A 151 -13.08 15.84 -5.37
C GLU A 151 -12.30 14.69 -4.73
N ASN A 152 -11.56 13.96 -5.56
CA ASN A 152 -10.63 12.94 -5.08
C ASN A 152 -9.30 13.61 -4.68
N THR A 153 -8.85 13.33 -3.45
CA THR A 153 -7.57 13.76 -2.87
C THR A 153 -6.38 13.49 -3.81
N ARG A 154 -6.42 12.38 -4.55
CA ARG A 154 -5.45 12.02 -5.60
C ARG A 154 -5.43 13.02 -6.73
N ASP A 155 -6.59 13.41 -7.24
CA ASP A 155 -6.70 14.25 -8.43
C ASP A 155 -6.32 15.69 -8.11
N VAL A 156 -6.59 16.16 -6.88
CA VAL A 156 -6.05 17.41 -6.35
C VAL A 156 -4.52 17.39 -6.34
N LEU A 157 -3.92 16.32 -5.80
CA LEU A 157 -2.47 16.16 -5.74
C LEU A 157 -1.84 16.08 -7.15
N LEU A 158 -2.42 15.29 -8.05
CA LEU A 158 -1.98 15.16 -9.43
C LEU A 158 -2.00 16.51 -10.15
N ARG A 159 -3.11 17.27 -10.05
CA ARG A 159 -3.21 18.59 -10.66
C ARG A 159 -2.17 19.55 -10.11
N ALA A 160 -1.87 19.50 -8.81
CA ALA A 160 -0.85 20.34 -8.19
C ALA A 160 0.55 20.09 -8.76
N PHE A 161 0.94 18.82 -8.93
CA PHE A 161 2.22 18.47 -9.56
C PHE A 161 2.27 18.75 -11.05
N GLN A 162 1.21 18.40 -11.79
CA GLN A 162 1.13 18.67 -13.24
C GLN A 162 1.20 20.16 -13.57
N LYS A 163 0.71 21.02 -12.67
CA LYS A 163 0.81 22.48 -12.81
C LYS A 163 2.25 22.99 -12.72
N GLN A 164 3.13 22.31 -12.00
CA GLN A 164 4.56 22.67 -11.93
C GLN A 164 5.38 21.95 -13.00
N ASP A 165 5.06 20.69 -13.34
CA ASP A 165 5.70 19.93 -14.41
C ASP A 165 5.08 20.24 -15.78
N MET A 166 5.22 21.49 -16.23
CA MET A 166 4.67 21.98 -17.50
C MET A 166 5.20 21.19 -18.71
N SER A 167 6.43 20.69 -18.63
CA SER A 167 7.08 19.84 -19.64
C SER A 167 6.65 18.37 -19.58
N LYS A 168 5.80 17.99 -18.62
CA LYS A 168 5.26 16.62 -18.43
C LYS A 168 6.34 15.53 -18.31
N THR A 169 7.49 15.90 -17.77
CA THR A 169 8.66 15.03 -17.62
C THR A 169 8.45 13.95 -16.55
N GLY A 170 7.53 14.16 -15.62
CA GLY A 170 7.40 13.39 -14.39
C GLY A 170 8.31 13.88 -13.26
N PHE A 171 9.02 14.99 -13.45
CA PHE A 171 9.97 15.54 -12.50
C PHE A 171 9.63 16.98 -12.14
N VAL A 172 9.90 17.35 -10.89
CA VAL A 172 9.87 18.74 -10.41
C VAL A 172 11.13 19.03 -9.62
N THR A 173 11.55 20.29 -9.56
CA THR A 173 12.63 20.72 -8.68
C THR A 173 12.22 20.63 -7.21
N GLN A 174 13.21 20.55 -6.32
CA GLN A 174 12.97 20.59 -4.88
C GLN A 174 12.16 21.83 -4.43
N ALA A 175 12.40 23.00 -5.05
CA ALA A 175 11.69 24.23 -4.72
C ALA A 175 10.21 24.17 -5.14
N GLU A 176 9.93 23.64 -6.33
CA GLU A 176 8.56 23.43 -6.81
C GLU A 176 7.83 22.40 -5.96
N PHE A 177 8.50 21.30 -5.60
CA PHE A 177 7.97 20.28 -4.71
C PHE A 177 7.58 20.87 -3.33
N SER A 178 8.50 21.63 -2.71
CA SER A 178 8.25 22.27 -1.41
C SER A 178 7.06 23.23 -1.48
N LYS A 179 6.98 24.03 -2.55
CA LYS A 179 5.87 24.95 -2.80
C LYS A 179 4.54 24.21 -2.94
N ILE A 180 4.50 23.08 -3.62
CA ILE A 180 3.30 22.24 -3.74
C ILE A 180 2.86 21.75 -2.35
N CYS A 181 3.76 21.15 -1.58
CA CYS A 181 3.45 20.66 -0.24
C CYS A 181 2.93 21.79 0.67
N GLN A 182 3.54 22.97 0.60
CA GLN A 182 3.12 24.14 1.38
C GLN A 182 1.72 24.62 1.00
N VAL A 183 1.40 24.67 -0.31
CA VAL A 183 0.05 25.00 -0.80
C VAL A 183 -0.98 23.96 -0.34
N LEU A 184 -0.57 22.70 -0.17
CA LEU A 184 -1.41 21.63 0.35
C LEU A 184 -1.38 21.54 1.89
N GLY A 185 -0.74 22.51 2.56
CA GLY A 185 -0.80 22.71 4.01
C GLY A 185 0.35 22.10 4.80
N LEU A 186 1.34 21.46 4.16
CA LEU A 186 2.49 20.87 4.82
C LEU A 186 3.78 21.61 4.51
N VAL A 187 4.43 22.11 5.54
CA VAL A 187 5.77 22.69 5.44
C VAL A 187 6.79 21.58 5.69
N LEU A 188 7.65 21.36 4.71
CA LEU A 188 8.74 20.40 4.74
C LEU A 188 10.07 21.16 4.71
N SER A 189 11.01 20.72 5.53
CA SER A 189 12.41 21.17 5.45
C SER A 189 13.13 20.49 4.29
N ASP A 190 14.24 21.09 3.84
CA ASP A 190 15.05 20.53 2.75
C ASP A 190 15.58 19.11 3.03
N ILE A 191 15.79 18.77 4.30
CA ILE A 191 16.22 17.44 4.73
C ILE A 191 15.07 16.43 4.59
N GLU A 192 13.84 16.84 4.88
CA GLU A 192 12.65 16.00 4.79
C GLU A 192 12.19 15.74 3.35
N ILE A 193 12.66 16.56 2.40
CA ILE A 193 12.38 16.37 0.96
C ILE A 193 13.41 15.44 0.30
N LYS A 194 14.66 15.41 0.81
CA LYS A 194 15.76 14.62 0.24
C LYS A 194 15.81 13.16 0.70
N ARG A 195 14.99 12.77 1.68
CA ARG A 195 14.92 11.41 2.26
C ARG A 195 13.61 10.74 1.88
#